data_AF-A0AAP6BGS1-F1
#
_entry.id   AF-A0AAP6BGS1-F1
#
_cell.length_a   1.000
_cell.length_b   1.000
_cell.length_c   1.000
_cell.angle_alpha   90.00
_cell.angle_beta   90.00
_cell.angle_gamma   90.00
#
_symmetry.space_group_name_H-M   'P 1'
#
loop_
_entity.id
_entity.type
_entity.pdbx_description
1 polymer ?
#
loop_
_entity_poly.entity_id
_entity_poly.type
_entity_poly.pdbx_seq_one_letter_code
_entity_poly.pdbx_strand_id
1 'polypeptide(L)'
;MTGAPEPSRLESRKVRRLLLCCLVLPPVASVVASAIGALDLTASLTIMVGADLTLLTILVEITLQGRAAQRAEVKAFRNDDEAVPYLIAHVVQERPRTVDLLEYSAFGALPLLAKLGEEGCTRQVRLLVAHPSAAISDYQRDYRLAEGLRALAYRIPADRAQSIGLQIKCYSETASLRGRLLGKEVLAVGWYSYDDRGLADPGGRPLSGASNSLVGTTVHSAEGRHLMNLYQRVFENLWRDAAEPDQAWEPYRGVLPHLPSAEWLTVVRSHA
;
A
#
# COMPACT_ATOMS: atom_id res chain seq x y z
N MET A 1 24.79 -11.09 5.10
CA MET A 1 24.54 -12.15 6.09
C MET A 1 23.15 -11.93 6.65
N THR A 2 22.15 -12.56 6.04
CA THR A 2 20.76 -12.51 6.50
C THR A 2 20.57 -13.65 7.49
N GLY A 3 20.64 -13.33 8.79
CA GLY A 3 20.23 -14.28 9.83
C GLY A 3 18.77 -14.63 9.59
N ALA A 4 18.48 -15.92 9.35
CA ALA A 4 17.09 -16.37 9.32
C ALA A 4 16.46 -16.03 10.68
N PRO A 5 15.25 -15.45 10.71
CA PRO A 5 14.59 -15.12 11.96
C PRO A 5 14.44 -16.39 12.79
N GLU A 6 14.89 -16.35 14.05
CA GLU A 6 14.65 -17.44 14.98
C GLU A 6 13.13 -17.69 15.04
N PRO A 7 12.67 -18.93 14.80
CA PRO A 7 11.25 -19.23 14.88
C PRO A 7 10.76 -18.90 16.29
N SER A 8 9.67 -18.14 16.37
CA SER A 8 9.07 -17.76 17.65
C SER A 8 8.90 -19.00 18.53
N ARG A 9 9.16 -18.89 19.85
CA ARG A 9 9.15 -20.03 20.79
C ARG A 9 7.84 -20.85 20.75
N LEU A 10 6.75 -20.25 20.26
CA LEU A 10 5.43 -20.88 20.05
C LEU A 10 5.36 -21.84 18.84
N GLU A 11 6.26 -21.75 17.88
CA GLU A 11 6.30 -22.64 16.71
C GLU A 11 7.02 -23.96 16.95
N SER A 12 7.71 -24.11 18.10
CA SER A 12 8.38 -25.38 18.37
C SER A 12 7.35 -26.51 18.40
N ARG A 13 7.63 -27.60 17.67
CA ARG A 13 6.79 -28.80 17.64
C ARG A 13 6.40 -29.30 19.04
N LYS A 14 7.23 -29.00 20.05
CA LYS A 14 6.98 -29.32 21.46
C LYS A 14 5.82 -28.50 22.05
N VAL A 15 5.75 -27.20 21.78
CA VAL A 15 4.68 -26.32 22.28
C VAL A 15 3.34 -26.67 21.63
N ARG A 16 3.32 -26.97 20.32
CA ARG A 16 2.11 -27.46 19.64
C ARG A 16 1.58 -28.77 20.23
N ARG A 17 2.48 -29.72 20.52
CA ARG A 17 2.09 -30.99 21.16
C ARG A 17 1.57 -30.79 22.57
N LEU A 18 2.20 -29.91 23.35
CA LEU A 18 1.77 -29.61 24.71
C LEU A 18 0.38 -28.97 24.74
N LEU A 19 0.13 -27.99 23.86
CA LEU A 19 -1.19 -27.37 23.71
C LEU A 19 -2.25 -28.39 23.29
N LEU A 20 -1.98 -29.22 22.27
CA LEU A 20 -2.88 -30.29 21.84
C LEU A 20 -3.19 -31.28 22.98
N CYS A 21 -2.20 -31.66 23.78
CA CYS A 21 -2.44 -32.51 24.96
C CYS A 21 -3.32 -31.80 25.99
N CYS A 22 -3.04 -30.55 26.33
CA CYS A 22 -3.84 -29.78 27.29
C CYS A 22 -5.28 -29.53 26.80
N LEU A 23 -5.52 -29.58 25.50
CA LEU A 23 -6.84 -29.34 24.89
C LEU A 23 -7.67 -30.62 24.69
N VAL A 24 -7.02 -31.75 24.38
CA VAL A 24 -7.71 -33.03 24.12
C VAL A 24 -7.91 -33.84 25.40
N LEU A 25 -6.99 -33.75 26.36
CA LEU A 25 -7.08 -34.53 27.60
C LEU A 25 -8.29 -34.18 28.48
N PRO A 26 -8.68 -32.90 28.67
CA PRO A 26 -9.83 -32.57 29.52
C PRO A 26 -11.18 -33.07 28.97
N PRO A 27 -11.52 -32.89 27.67
CA PRO A 27 -12.74 -33.47 27.11
C PRO A 27 -12.77 -35.00 27.20
N VAL A 28 -11.66 -35.67 26.88
CA VAL A 28 -11.56 -37.13 26.96
C VAL A 28 -11.71 -37.61 28.40
N ALA A 29 -11.07 -36.94 29.37
CA ALA A 29 -11.21 -37.27 30.78
C ALA A 29 -12.64 -37.05 31.29
N SER A 30 -13.33 -35.99 30.86
CA SER A 30 -14.74 -35.74 31.19
C SER A 30 -15.69 -36.78 30.60
N VAL A 31 -15.49 -37.20 29.36
CA VAL A 31 -16.28 -38.28 28.73
C VAL A 31 -16.08 -39.59 29.47
N VAL A 32 -14.83 -39.94 29.82
CA VAL A 32 -14.52 -41.15 30.60
C VAL A 32 -15.13 -41.08 32.00
N ALA A 33 -15.02 -39.94 32.70
CA ALA A 33 -15.59 -39.75 34.03
C ALA A 33 -17.12 -39.82 34.04
N SER A 34 -17.78 -39.30 32.99
CA SER A 34 -19.23 -39.41 32.82
C SER A 34 -19.66 -40.85 32.53
N ALA A 35 -18.91 -41.58 31.70
CA ALA A 35 -19.20 -42.97 31.35
C ALA A 35 -19.13 -43.94 32.56
N ILE A 36 -18.29 -43.63 33.56
CA ILE A 36 -18.18 -44.42 34.80
C ILE A 36 -19.08 -43.89 35.94
N GLY A 37 -19.95 -42.91 35.66
CA GLY A 37 -20.88 -42.35 36.65
C GLY A 37 -20.23 -41.43 37.70
N ALA A 38 -18.98 -41.02 37.51
CA ALA A 38 -18.25 -40.14 38.43
C ALA A 38 -18.56 -38.65 38.22
N LEU A 39 -19.17 -38.28 37.09
CA LEU A 39 -19.61 -36.92 36.78
C LEU A 39 -21.03 -36.91 36.22
N ASP A 40 -21.85 -35.97 36.70
CA ASP A 40 -23.15 -35.68 36.09
C ASP A 40 -22.97 -35.19 34.64
N LEU A 41 -23.93 -35.56 33.78
CA LEU A 41 -23.94 -35.23 32.36
C LEU A 41 -23.87 -33.71 32.13
N THR A 42 -24.54 -32.94 32.99
CA THR A 42 -24.53 -31.47 32.94
C THR A 42 -23.15 -30.88 33.22
N ALA A 43 -22.42 -31.44 34.17
CA ALA A 43 -21.05 -31.04 34.50
C ALA A 43 -20.07 -31.42 33.37
N SER A 44 -20.24 -32.60 32.77
CA SER A 44 -19.43 -33.02 31.61
C SER A 44 -19.61 -32.10 30.40
N LEU A 45 -20.86 -31.74 30.08
CA LEU A 45 -21.19 -30.80 29.00
C LEU A 45 -20.61 -29.42 29.24
N THR A 46 -20.66 -28.94 30.48
CA THR A 46 -20.09 -27.64 30.87
C THR A 46 -18.58 -27.60 30.67
N ILE A 47 -17.88 -28.68 31.02
CA ILE A 47 -16.42 -28.80 30.83
C ILE A 47 -16.07 -28.83 29.33
N MET A 48 -16.83 -29.57 28.52
CA MET A 48 -16.61 -29.60 27.07
C MET A 48 -16.78 -28.22 26.42
N VAL A 49 -17.90 -27.54 26.71
CA VAL A 49 -18.16 -26.20 26.15
C VAL A 49 -17.09 -25.19 26.61
N GLY A 50 -16.65 -25.26 27.87
CA GLY A 50 -15.57 -24.43 28.38
C GLY A 50 -14.24 -24.68 27.67
N ALA A 51 -13.91 -25.94 27.39
CA ALA A 51 -12.71 -26.31 26.64
C ALA A 51 -12.76 -25.81 25.19
N ASP A 52 -13.90 -25.95 24.52
CA ASP A 52 -14.10 -25.48 23.13
C ASP A 52 -14.00 -23.96 23.01
N LEU A 53 -14.62 -23.22 23.93
CA LEU A 53 -14.51 -21.75 23.97
C LEU A 53 -13.07 -21.30 24.24
N THR A 54 -12.36 -22.00 25.12
CA THR A 54 -10.94 -21.71 25.40
C THR A 54 -10.09 -21.99 24.15
N LEU A 55 -10.33 -23.11 23.45
CA LEU A 55 -9.66 -23.45 22.20
C LEU A 55 -9.90 -22.39 21.13
N LEU A 56 -11.15 -21.97 20.95
CA LEU A 56 -11.52 -20.95 19.98
C LEU A 56 -10.81 -19.63 20.31
N THR A 57 -10.75 -19.25 21.58
CA THR A 57 -10.08 -18.03 22.04
C THR A 57 -8.58 -18.11 21.76
N ILE A 58 -7.93 -19.22 22.09
CA ILE A 58 -6.50 -19.44 21.83
C ILE A 58 -6.22 -19.44 20.31
N LEU A 59 -7.06 -20.09 19.51
CA LEU A 59 -6.92 -20.08 18.05
C LEU A 59 -7.05 -18.66 17.50
N VAL A 60 -8.07 -17.91 17.91
CA VAL A 60 -8.24 -16.51 17.54
C VAL A 60 -7.00 -15.71 17.93
N GLU A 61 -6.52 -15.86 19.16
CA GLU A 61 -5.36 -15.13 19.66
C GLU A 61 -4.06 -15.49 18.91
N ILE A 62 -3.79 -16.77 18.65
CA ILE A 62 -2.66 -17.22 17.83
C ILE A 62 -2.77 -16.69 16.40
N THR A 63 -3.98 -16.68 15.84
CA THR A 63 -4.21 -16.17 14.47
C THR A 63 -3.99 -14.66 14.42
N LEU A 64 -4.42 -13.93 15.45
CA LEU A 64 -4.20 -12.49 15.59
C LEU A 64 -2.73 -12.15 15.84
N GLN A 65 -2.05 -12.89 16.72
CA GLN A 65 -0.63 -12.71 17.03
C GLN A 65 0.27 -13.10 15.85
N GLY A 66 -0.03 -14.20 15.15
CA GLY A 66 0.70 -14.62 13.96
C GLY A 66 0.59 -13.60 12.82
N ARG A 67 -0.61 -13.02 12.64
CA ARG A 67 -0.81 -11.88 11.72
C ARG A 67 -0.03 -10.65 12.16
N ALA A 68 -0.02 -10.31 13.45
CA ALA A 68 0.71 -9.14 13.96
C ALA A 68 2.24 -9.29 13.80
N ALA A 69 2.79 -10.47 14.08
CA ALA A 69 4.22 -10.76 13.99
C ALA A 69 4.73 -10.81 12.54
N GLN A 70 3.94 -11.35 11.60
CA GLN A 70 4.29 -11.30 10.17
C GLN A 70 4.16 -9.91 9.56
N ARG A 71 3.41 -9.01 10.20
CA ARG A 71 3.14 -7.69 9.63
C ARG A 71 4.19 -6.64 9.97
N ALA A 72 4.94 -6.73 11.07
CA ALA A 72 5.87 -5.66 11.48
C ALA A 72 7.23 -5.68 10.74
N GLU A 73 7.25 -5.80 9.41
CA GLU A 73 8.49 -5.82 8.63
C GLU A 73 8.76 -4.47 7.95
N VAL A 74 9.90 -3.86 8.27
CA VAL A 74 10.50 -2.81 7.43
C VAL A 74 11.33 -3.51 6.37
N LYS A 75 10.99 -3.29 5.10
CA LYS A 75 11.63 -3.94 3.95
C LYS A 75 12.28 -2.89 3.06
N ALA A 76 13.55 -3.07 2.75
CA ALA A 76 14.22 -2.25 1.72
C ALA A 76 14.07 -2.92 0.35
N PHE A 77 13.60 -2.16 -0.64
CA PHE A 77 13.58 -2.52 -2.05
C PHE A 77 14.68 -1.78 -2.76
N ARG A 78 15.37 -2.44 -3.70
CA ARG A 78 16.45 -1.79 -4.45
C ARG A 78 15.92 -0.69 -5.38
N ASN A 79 14.76 -0.91 -5.98
CA ASN A 79 14.14 -0.05 -6.99
C ASN A 79 12.65 -0.39 -7.18
N ASP A 80 12.01 0.23 -8.17
CA ASP A 80 10.60 -0.04 -8.52
C ASP A 80 10.35 -1.46 -9.03
N ASP A 81 11.30 -2.09 -9.72
CA ASP A 81 11.15 -3.44 -10.25
C ASP A 81 10.95 -4.48 -9.13
N GLU A 82 11.54 -4.23 -7.96
CA GLU A 82 11.31 -5.06 -6.76
C GLU A 82 10.06 -4.61 -5.96
N ALA A 83 9.82 -3.30 -5.85
CA ALA A 83 8.74 -2.78 -5.01
C ALA A 83 7.35 -2.95 -5.63
N VAL A 84 7.20 -2.72 -6.94
CA VAL A 84 5.89 -2.74 -7.60
C VAL A 84 5.22 -4.12 -7.55
N PRO A 85 5.90 -5.25 -7.84
CA PRO A 85 5.29 -6.57 -7.72
C PRO A 85 4.82 -6.88 -6.29
N TYR A 86 5.59 -6.45 -5.28
CA TYR A 86 5.22 -6.60 -3.88
C TYR A 86 3.94 -5.81 -3.54
N LEU A 87 3.87 -4.56 -3.98
CA LEU A 87 2.68 -3.71 -3.77
C LEU A 87 1.46 -4.24 -4.52
N ILE A 88 1.62 -4.75 -5.74
CA ILE A 88 0.56 -5.40 -6.51
C ILE A 88 0.05 -6.65 -5.78
N ALA A 89 0.94 -7.49 -5.25
CA ALA A 89 0.54 -8.66 -4.47
C ALA A 89 -0.26 -8.24 -3.22
N HIS A 90 0.12 -7.15 -2.57
CA HIS A 90 -0.63 -6.60 -1.45
C HIS A 90 -2.02 -6.08 -1.85
N VAL A 91 -2.15 -5.41 -3.00
CA VAL A 91 -3.46 -4.99 -3.54
C VAL A 91 -4.39 -6.18 -3.74
N VAL A 92 -3.89 -7.29 -4.29
CA VAL A 92 -4.67 -8.52 -4.50
C VAL A 92 -5.10 -9.14 -3.18
N GLN A 93 -4.20 -9.19 -2.20
CA GLN A 93 -4.42 -9.88 -0.93
C GLN A 93 -5.34 -9.10 0.01
N GLU A 94 -5.05 -7.81 0.22
CA GLU A 94 -5.68 -7.02 1.28
C GLU A 94 -6.75 -6.06 0.75
N ARG A 95 -6.84 -5.89 -0.58
CA ARG A 95 -7.93 -5.16 -1.25
C ARG A 95 -8.18 -3.76 -0.64
N PRO A 96 -7.17 -2.88 -0.67
CA PRO A 96 -7.22 -1.59 0.02
C PRO A 96 -8.36 -0.72 -0.51
N ARG A 97 -9.14 -0.14 0.41
CA ARG A 97 -10.26 0.77 0.07
C ARG A 97 -9.80 2.16 -0.36
N THR A 98 -8.67 2.62 0.17
CA THR A 98 -8.10 3.94 -0.05
C THR A 98 -6.66 3.80 -0.47
N VAL A 99 -6.17 4.66 -1.35
CA VAL A 99 -4.78 4.65 -1.81
C VAL A 99 -4.30 6.08 -2.02
N ASP A 100 -3.13 6.42 -1.49
CA ASP A 100 -2.48 7.72 -1.69
C ASP A 100 -1.13 7.53 -2.37
N LEU A 101 -0.97 8.14 -3.54
CA LEU A 101 0.21 8.03 -4.40
C LEU A 101 0.85 9.41 -4.58
N LEU A 102 2.13 9.54 -4.23
CA LEU A 102 2.94 10.71 -4.51
C LEU A 102 4.04 10.33 -5.50
N GLU A 103 3.95 10.84 -6.72
CA GLU A 103 4.90 10.58 -7.80
C GLU A 103 5.29 11.88 -8.51
N TYR A 104 6.43 11.91 -9.19
CA TYR A 104 6.80 13.02 -10.06
C TYR A 104 5.96 13.00 -11.33
N SER A 105 5.90 11.85 -12.00
CA SER A 105 5.05 11.61 -13.17
C SER A 105 4.12 10.43 -12.92
N ALA A 106 3.00 10.38 -13.66
CA ALA A 106 2.02 9.30 -13.50
C ALA A 106 2.52 7.91 -13.95
N PHE A 107 3.67 7.80 -14.62
CA PHE A 107 4.19 6.54 -15.13
C PHE A 107 4.40 5.49 -14.04
N GLY A 108 4.97 5.88 -12.89
CA GLY A 108 5.25 4.97 -11.78
C GLY A 108 3.98 4.41 -11.13
N ALA A 109 2.86 5.15 -11.22
CA ALA A 109 1.58 4.75 -10.66
C ALA A 109 0.78 3.79 -11.56
N LEU A 110 1.05 3.76 -12.87
CA LEU A 110 0.24 3.02 -13.85
C LEU A 110 0.00 1.54 -13.51
N PRO A 111 1.02 0.73 -13.16
CA PRO A 111 0.79 -0.68 -12.89
C PRO A 111 -0.12 -0.90 -11.67
N LEU A 112 0.01 -0.06 -10.63
CA LEU A 112 -0.82 -0.13 -9.45
C LEU A 112 -2.25 0.31 -9.74
N LEU A 113 -2.44 1.42 -10.46
CA LEU A 113 -3.77 1.92 -10.81
C LEU A 113 -4.54 0.92 -11.70
N ALA A 114 -3.85 0.30 -12.65
CA ALA A 114 -4.44 -0.77 -13.47
C ALA A 114 -4.92 -1.92 -12.58
N LYS A 115 -4.07 -2.37 -11.66
CA LYS A 115 -4.41 -3.47 -10.75
C LYS A 115 -5.55 -3.13 -9.79
N LEU A 116 -5.56 -1.92 -9.23
CA LEU A 116 -6.65 -1.44 -8.36
C LEU A 116 -7.99 -1.45 -9.11
N GLY A 117 -7.98 -1.05 -10.38
CA GLY A 117 -9.17 -1.09 -11.25
C GLY A 117 -9.65 -2.51 -11.57
N GLU A 118 -8.74 -3.48 -11.70
CA GLU A 118 -9.10 -4.88 -11.91
C GLU A 118 -9.74 -5.53 -10.67
N GLU A 119 -9.23 -5.24 -9.47
CA GLU A 119 -9.74 -5.85 -8.23
C GLU A 119 -11.08 -5.25 -7.78
N GLY A 120 -11.44 -4.04 -8.24
CA GLY A 120 -12.77 -3.43 -8.04
C GLY A 120 -13.16 -3.14 -6.58
N CYS A 121 -12.20 -3.18 -5.65
CA CYS A 121 -12.43 -3.00 -4.21
C CYS A 121 -12.10 -1.59 -3.70
N THR A 122 -11.20 -0.89 -4.41
CA THR A 122 -10.76 0.46 -4.07
C THR A 122 -11.84 1.47 -4.41
N ARG A 123 -12.06 2.42 -3.50
CA ARG A 123 -13.13 3.43 -3.62
C ARG A 123 -12.61 4.85 -3.74
N GLN A 124 -11.35 5.05 -3.37
CA GLN A 124 -10.70 6.35 -3.47
C GLN A 124 -9.21 6.14 -3.74
N VAL A 125 -8.73 6.79 -4.79
CA VAL A 125 -7.31 6.88 -5.08
C VAL A 125 -6.94 8.34 -5.22
N ARG A 126 -6.03 8.85 -4.40
CA ARG A 126 -5.49 10.20 -4.52
C ARG A 126 -4.10 10.12 -5.11
N LEU A 127 -3.90 10.72 -6.28
CA LEU A 127 -2.62 10.76 -6.98
C LEU A 127 -2.11 12.20 -7.05
N LEU A 128 -0.97 12.45 -6.43
CA LEU A 128 -0.17 13.66 -6.60
C LEU A 128 0.88 13.43 -7.68
N VAL A 129 0.86 14.30 -8.69
CA VAL A 129 1.92 14.41 -9.71
C VAL A 129 2.51 15.81 -9.71
N ALA A 130 3.72 15.98 -10.24
CA ALA A 130 4.33 17.29 -10.31
C ALA A 130 3.54 18.22 -11.25
N HIS A 131 3.42 19.48 -10.85
CA HIS A 131 2.89 20.55 -11.66
C HIS A 131 3.85 20.82 -12.83
N PRO A 132 3.35 21.10 -14.06
CA PRO A 132 4.21 21.36 -15.21
C PRO A 132 5.20 22.51 -15.01
N SER A 133 4.87 23.51 -14.19
CA SER A 133 5.80 24.60 -13.83
C SER A 133 6.90 24.20 -12.83
N ALA A 134 6.75 23.06 -12.14
CA ALA A 134 7.77 22.51 -11.25
C ALA A 134 8.74 21.57 -12.00
N ALA A 135 8.51 21.36 -13.30
CA ALA A 135 9.44 20.59 -14.12
C ALA A 135 10.80 21.29 -14.20
N ILE A 136 11.87 20.50 -14.05
CA ILE A 136 13.26 20.99 -14.12
C ILE A 136 13.59 21.51 -15.53
N SER A 137 12.87 21.03 -16.54
CA SER A 137 13.03 21.41 -17.93
C SER A 137 11.79 21.17 -18.78
N ASP A 138 11.77 21.79 -19.96
CA ASP A 138 10.74 21.58 -20.98
C ASP A 138 10.63 20.11 -21.38
N TYR A 139 11.76 19.42 -21.53
CA TYR A 139 11.77 17.99 -21.85
C TYR A 139 11.06 17.15 -20.78
N GLN A 140 11.36 17.40 -19.50
CA GLN A 140 10.70 16.70 -18.40
C GLN A 140 9.19 17.02 -18.36
N ARG A 141 8.81 18.28 -18.58
CA ARG A 141 7.40 18.67 -18.69
C ARG A 141 6.69 17.93 -19.82
N ASP A 142 7.24 17.99 -21.02
CA ASP A 142 6.55 17.58 -22.25
C ASP A 142 6.57 16.06 -22.45
N TYR A 143 7.68 15.40 -22.08
CA TYR A 143 7.90 13.96 -22.34
C TYR A 143 7.86 13.07 -21.10
N ARG A 144 7.84 13.63 -19.88
CA ARG A 144 7.66 12.83 -18.65
C ARG A 144 6.32 13.13 -18.00
N LEU A 145 6.02 14.40 -17.74
CA LEU A 145 4.79 14.77 -17.03
C LEU A 145 3.57 14.66 -17.96
N ALA A 146 3.57 15.34 -19.11
CA ALA A 146 2.45 15.33 -20.04
C ALA A 146 2.21 13.93 -20.65
N GLU A 147 3.28 13.26 -21.08
CA GLU A 147 3.21 11.87 -21.57
C GLU A 147 2.76 10.88 -20.49
N GLY A 148 3.17 11.07 -19.24
CA GLY A 148 2.71 10.24 -18.13
C GLY A 148 1.20 10.39 -17.92
N LEU A 149 0.70 11.62 -17.95
CA LEU A 149 -0.72 11.91 -17.79
C LEU A 149 -1.54 11.39 -18.99
N ARG A 150 -1.02 11.51 -20.21
CA ARG A 150 -1.60 10.92 -21.42
C ARG A 150 -1.67 9.39 -21.33
N ALA A 151 -0.58 8.75 -20.93
CA ALA A 151 -0.53 7.30 -20.76
C ALA A 151 -1.53 6.83 -19.69
N LEU A 152 -1.73 7.62 -18.64
CA LEU A 152 -2.73 7.37 -17.63
C LEU A 152 -4.15 7.41 -18.21
N ALA A 153 -4.51 8.47 -18.93
CA ALA A 153 -5.84 8.57 -19.55
C ALA A 153 -6.11 7.46 -20.58
N TYR A 154 -5.09 7.06 -21.32
CA TYR A 154 -5.20 5.96 -22.29
C TYR A 154 -5.40 4.59 -21.61
N ARG A 155 -4.65 4.31 -20.53
CA ARG A 155 -4.67 3.00 -19.86
C ARG A 155 -5.76 2.86 -18.81
N ILE A 156 -6.22 3.97 -18.25
CA ILE A 156 -7.29 4.05 -17.25
C ILE A 156 -8.39 4.94 -17.83
N PRO A 157 -9.32 4.35 -18.61
CA PRO A 157 -10.44 5.09 -19.18
C PRO A 157 -11.36 5.67 -18.09
N ALA A 158 -12.22 6.61 -18.47
CA ALA A 158 -13.02 7.41 -17.53
C ALA A 158 -13.91 6.55 -16.59
N ASP A 159 -14.56 5.52 -17.11
CA ASP A 159 -15.38 4.58 -16.32
C ASP A 159 -14.56 3.85 -15.24
N ARG A 160 -13.33 3.45 -15.59
CA ARG A 160 -12.39 2.83 -14.65
C ARG A 160 -11.83 3.83 -13.65
N ALA A 161 -11.54 5.05 -14.08
CA ALA A 161 -11.12 6.12 -13.16
C ALA A 161 -12.22 6.43 -12.13
N GLN A 162 -13.48 6.46 -12.56
CA GLN A 162 -14.64 6.63 -11.68
C GLN A 162 -14.82 5.45 -10.72
N SER A 163 -14.65 4.21 -11.20
CA SER A 163 -14.89 3.01 -10.38
C SER A 163 -13.95 2.91 -9.18
N ILE A 164 -12.71 3.38 -9.31
CA ILE A 164 -11.73 3.43 -8.22
C ILE A 164 -11.72 4.76 -7.46
N GLY A 165 -12.56 5.73 -7.85
CA GLY A 165 -12.57 7.08 -7.29
C GLY A 165 -11.22 7.78 -7.45
N LEU A 166 -10.63 7.73 -8.64
CA LEU A 166 -9.34 8.36 -8.95
C LEU A 166 -9.47 9.89 -8.93
N GLN A 167 -8.68 10.51 -8.06
CA GLN A 167 -8.51 11.95 -7.93
C GLN A 167 -7.05 12.29 -8.20
N ILE A 168 -6.80 13.26 -9.07
CA ILE A 168 -5.45 13.71 -9.41
C ILE A 168 -5.32 15.17 -9.01
N LYS A 169 -4.17 15.52 -8.42
CA LYS A 169 -3.76 16.92 -8.22
C LYS A 169 -2.30 17.12 -8.60
N CYS A 170 -1.95 18.36 -8.92
CA CYS A 170 -0.63 18.76 -9.36
C CYS A 170 0.09 19.61 -8.30
N TYR A 171 1.14 19.09 -7.66
CA TYR A 171 1.92 19.82 -6.65
C TYR A 171 3.06 20.63 -7.28
N SER A 172 3.32 21.82 -6.76
CA SER A 172 4.35 22.72 -7.31
C SER A 172 5.70 22.66 -6.60
N GLU A 173 5.79 21.93 -5.49
CA GLU A 173 7.02 21.78 -4.71
C GLU A 173 8.10 20.97 -5.45
N THR A 174 9.35 21.18 -5.06
CA THR A 174 10.50 20.45 -5.62
C THR A 174 10.39 18.96 -5.30
N ALA A 175 10.42 18.11 -6.33
CA ALA A 175 10.23 16.67 -6.21
C ALA A 175 11.38 15.99 -5.45
N SER A 176 11.18 15.71 -4.17
CA SER A 176 12.18 15.08 -3.29
C SER A 176 11.74 13.70 -2.80
N LEU A 177 10.45 13.52 -2.56
CA LEU A 177 9.85 12.31 -2.00
C LEU A 177 8.92 11.66 -3.03
N ARG A 178 8.86 10.33 -3.00
CA ARG A 178 7.80 9.56 -3.64
C ARG A 178 7.24 8.53 -2.68
N GLY A 179 5.96 8.22 -2.79
CA GLY A 179 5.35 7.28 -1.88
C GLY A 179 4.07 6.65 -2.39
N ARG A 180 3.80 5.47 -1.86
CA ARG A 180 2.67 4.63 -2.23
C ARG A 180 2.09 4.07 -0.95
N LEU A 181 1.01 4.68 -0.49
CA LEU A 181 0.26 4.26 0.68
C LEU A 181 -0.97 3.46 0.22
N LEU A 182 -1.00 2.18 0.58
CA LEU A 182 -2.11 1.29 0.31
C LEU A 182 -2.93 1.12 1.59
N GLY A 183 -4.09 1.76 1.63
CA GLY A 183 -4.97 1.81 2.79
C GLY A 183 -4.31 2.47 3.99
N LYS A 184 -4.42 1.83 5.15
CA LYS A 184 -3.64 2.16 6.35
C LYS A 184 -2.75 0.99 6.72
N GLU A 185 -2.28 0.23 5.74
CA GLU A 185 -1.62 -1.05 5.99
C GLU A 185 -0.18 -1.04 5.55
N VAL A 186 0.08 -0.70 4.29
CA VAL A 186 1.41 -0.71 3.69
C VAL A 186 1.77 0.65 3.12
N LEU A 187 2.99 1.08 3.40
CA LEU A 187 3.61 2.25 2.82
C LEU A 187 4.94 1.84 2.17
N ALA A 188 5.15 2.23 0.92
CA ALA A 188 6.47 2.22 0.30
C ALA A 188 6.87 3.65 -0.05
N VAL A 189 8.02 4.11 0.46
CA VAL A 189 8.53 5.48 0.25
C VAL A 189 9.94 5.42 -0.30
N GLY A 190 10.23 6.28 -1.27
CA GLY A 190 11.57 6.51 -1.79
C GLY A 190 11.83 8.00 -1.99
N TRP A 191 12.98 8.31 -2.57
CA TRP A 191 13.37 9.68 -2.89
C TRP A 191 13.70 9.82 -4.36
N TYR A 192 13.61 11.04 -4.86
CA TYR A 192 14.17 11.42 -6.15
C TYR A 192 15.62 11.86 -5.98
N SER A 193 16.43 11.61 -7.00
CA SER A 193 17.80 12.06 -7.09
C SER A 193 17.95 12.90 -8.35
N TYR A 194 18.68 14.00 -8.22
CA TYR A 194 19.03 14.89 -9.32
C TYR A 194 20.44 14.52 -9.75
N ASP A 195 20.62 14.07 -10.99
CA ASP A 195 21.98 13.80 -11.47
C ASP A 195 22.63 15.11 -11.92
N ASP A 196 23.61 15.55 -11.14
CA ASP A 196 24.42 16.72 -11.46
C ASP A 196 25.57 16.38 -12.45
N ARG A 197 25.77 15.10 -12.81
CA ARG A 197 26.91 14.66 -13.64
C ARG A 197 26.82 15.04 -15.12
N GLY A 198 25.82 15.80 -15.53
CA GLY A 198 25.79 16.44 -16.84
C GLY A 198 25.87 15.47 -18.03
N LEU A 199 25.50 14.19 -17.83
CA LEU A 199 25.27 13.29 -18.96
C LEU A 199 24.12 13.90 -19.76
N ALA A 200 24.45 14.30 -20.98
CA ALA A 200 23.68 15.14 -21.87
C ALA A 200 22.33 14.51 -22.23
N ASP A 201 21.38 14.50 -21.30
CA ASP A 201 19.98 14.48 -21.68
C ASP A 201 19.75 15.85 -22.36
N PRO A 202 19.28 15.90 -23.62
CA PRO A 202 19.11 17.16 -24.35
C PRO A 202 18.18 18.17 -23.64
N GLY A 203 17.53 17.77 -22.55
CA GLY A 203 16.67 18.56 -21.70
C GLY A 203 17.17 18.83 -20.27
N GLY A 204 18.47 18.81 -19.95
CA GLY A 204 18.97 19.28 -18.64
C GLY A 204 19.09 18.20 -17.55
N ARG A 205 19.16 18.61 -16.26
CA ARG A 205 19.46 17.69 -15.13
C ARG A 205 18.41 16.57 -15.04
N PRO A 206 18.78 15.29 -15.23
CA PRO A 206 17.79 14.22 -15.20
C PRO A 206 17.37 13.95 -13.75
N LEU A 207 16.05 13.81 -13.57
CA LEU A 207 15.44 13.37 -12.33
C LEU A 207 15.27 11.85 -12.38
N SER A 208 15.86 11.12 -11.44
CA SER A 208 15.66 9.68 -11.30
C SER A 208 14.98 9.34 -9.98
N GLY A 209 13.93 8.54 -10.05
CA GLY A 209 13.26 7.97 -8.88
C GLY A 209 13.08 6.46 -8.99
N ALA A 210 12.72 5.96 -10.17
CA ALA A 210 12.41 4.54 -10.38
C ALA A 210 13.57 3.60 -10.04
N SER A 211 14.83 4.04 -10.27
CA SER A 211 16.04 3.27 -9.93
C SER A 211 16.48 3.42 -8.48
N ASN A 212 15.90 4.36 -7.72
CA ASN A 212 16.27 4.61 -6.33
C ASN A 212 15.54 3.63 -5.42
N SER A 213 16.18 3.29 -4.31
CA SER A 213 15.63 2.39 -3.31
C SER A 213 14.36 2.93 -2.67
N LEU A 214 13.50 2.01 -2.25
CA LEU A 214 12.31 2.32 -1.47
C LEU A 214 12.36 1.58 -0.14
N VAL A 215 11.82 2.21 0.89
CA VAL A 215 11.56 1.59 2.19
C VAL A 215 10.07 1.28 2.26
N GLY A 216 9.76 -0.01 2.25
CA GLY A 216 8.46 -0.58 2.59
C GLY A 216 8.31 -0.74 4.09
N THR A 217 7.12 -0.46 4.61
CA THR A 217 6.78 -0.73 6.00
C THR A 217 5.29 -0.97 6.13
N THR A 218 4.90 -1.59 7.24
CA THR A 218 3.50 -1.65 7.64
C THR A 218 3.24 -0.79 8.87
N VAL A 219 1.97 -0.44 9.11
CA VAL A 219 1.58 0.33 10.31
C VAL A 219 1.69 -0.42 11.63
N HIS A 220 2.07 -1.70 11.59
CA HIS A 220 2.08 -2.53 12.80
C HIS A 220 3.34 -2.31 13.64
N SER A 221 4.46 -1.89 13.04
CA SER A 221 5.68 -1.50 13.78
C SER A 221 5.63 -0.03 14.24
N ALA A 222 6.40 0.31 15.27
CA ALA A 222 6.48 1.68 15.77
C ALA A 222 7.13 2.62 14.73
N GLU A 223 8.18 2.13 14.08
CA GLU A 223 8.92 2.79 13.00
C GLU A 223 8.01 3.01 11.80
N GLY A 224 7.20 2.00 11.45
CA GLY A 224 6.26 2.08 10.34
C GLY A 224 5.15 3.10 10.59
N ARG A 225 4.62 3.17 11.80
CA ARG A 225 3.68 4.26 12.19
C ARG A 225 4.33 5.63 12.10
N HIS A 226 5.58 5.78 12.52
CA HIS A 226 6.28 7.05 12.47
C HIS A 226 6.48 7.51 11.01
N LEU A 227 6.98 6.62 10.15
CA LEU A 227 7.17 6.90 8.73
C LEU A 227 5.83 7.19 8.03
N MET A 228 4.78 6.43 8.37
CA MET A 228 3.42 6.67 7.87
C MET A 228 2.92 8.07 8.23
N ASN A 229 3.03 8.46 9.49
CA ASN A 229 2.60 9.78 9.96
C ASN A 229 3.41 10.90 9.31
N LEU A 230 4.70 10.69 9.03
CA LEU A 230 5.52 11.64 8.27
C LEU A 230 5.01 11.76 6.83
N TYR A 231 4.87 10.63 6.13
CA TYR A 231 4.37 10.59 4.75
C TYR A 231 3.00 11.25 4.63
N GLN A 232 2.04 10.88 5.48
CA GLN A 232 0.69 11.44 5.46
C GLN A 232 0.69 12.95 5.70
N ARG A 233 1.50 13.46 6.65
CA ARG A 233 1.61 14.91 6.86
C ARG A 233 2.13 15.63 5.61
N VAL A 234 3.16 15.08 4.96
CA VAL A 234 3.68 15.63 3.70
C VAL A 234 2.62 15.56 2.60
N PHE A 235 1.98 14.41 2.43
CA PHE A 235 0.96 14.18 1.42
C PHE A 235 -0.23 15.14 1.58
N GLU A 236 -0.79 15.25 2.79
CA GLU A 236 -1.96 16.13 3.03
C GLU A 236 -1.62 17.60 2.84
N ASN A 237 -0.42 18.04 3.23
CA ASN A 237 0.03 19.40 2.96
C ASN A 237 0.12 19.66 1.45
N LEU A 238 0.77 18.78 0.70
CA LEU A 238 0.85 18.89 -0.76
C LEU A 238 -0.55 18.81 -1.40
N TRP A 239 -1.42 17.92 -0.93
CA TRP A 239 -2.77 17.72 -1.47
C TRP A 239 -3.67 18.95 -1.29
N ARG A 240 -3.56 19.62 -0.14
CA ARG A 240 -4.30 20.85 0.15
C ARG A 240 -3.89 21.98 -0.78
N ASP A 241 -2.59 22.11 -1.04
CA ASP A 241 -2.01 23.26 -1.74
C ASP A 241 -1.84 23.00 -3.26
N ALA A 242 -2.04 21.75 -3.72
CA ALA A 242 -1.94 21.35 -5.11
C ALA A 242 -3.13 21.80 -5.98
N ALA A 243 -2.83 22.13 -7.23
CA ALA A 243 -3.81 22.55 -8.22
C ALA A 243 -4.57 21.36 -8.83
N GLU A 244 -5.81 21.59 -9.25
CA GLU A 244 -6.54 20.63 -10.07
C GLU A 244 -5.87 20.47 -11.46
N PRO A 245 -5.92 19.27 -12.07
CA PRO A 245 -5.11 18.96 -13.24
C PRO A 245 -5.54 19.76 -14.48
N ASP A 246 -6.80 20.16 -14.60
CA ASP A 246 -7.25 21.01 -15.70
C ASP A 246 -6.63 22.42 -15.65
N GLN A 247 -6.55 23.02 -14.46
CA GLN A 247 -6.01 24.37 -14.29
C GLN A 247 -4.47 24.36 -14.25
N ALA A 248 -3.84 23.28 -13.77
CA ALA A 248 -2.39 23.11 -13.86
C ALA A 248 -1.88 23.04 -15.31
N TRP A 249 -2.65 22.40 -16.20
CA TRP A 249 -2.26 22.17 -17.59
C TRP A 249 -2.88 23.16 -18.59
N GLU A 250 -3.78 24.05 -18.14
CA GLU A 250 -4.45 25.04 -19.00
C GLU A 250 -3.47 25.89 -19.84
N PRO A 251 -2.36 26.42 -19.29
CA PRO A 251 -1.42 27.22 -20.07
C PRO A 251 -0.75 26.45 -21.23
N TYR A 252 -0.81 25.12 -21.20
CA TYR A 252 -0.11 24.23 -22.14
C TYR A 252 -1.03 23.53 -23.15
N ARG A 253 -2.36 23.64 -23.03
CA ARG A 253 -3.31 22.95 -23.93
C ARG A 253 -3.11 23.28 -25.42
N GLY A 254 -2.72 24.51 -25.74
CA GLY A 254 -2.47 24.95 -27.12
C GLY A 254 -1.10 24.51 -27.68
N VAL A 255 -0.20 24.03 -26.83
CA VAL A 255 1.19 23.71 -27.18
C VAL A 255 1.46 22.21 -27.10
N LEU A 256 0.77 21.50 -26.20
CA LEU A 256 0.90 20.06 -25.98
C LEU A 256 -0.41 19.35 -26.39
N PRO A 257 -0.56 19.00 -27.69
CA PRO A 257 -1.81 18.42 -28.21
C PRO A 257 -2.12 17.02 -27.66
N HIS A 258 -1.16 16.41 -26.99
CA HIS A 258 -1.22 15.05 -26.46
C HIS A 258 -1.73 14.98 -25.01
N LEU A 259 -2.07 16.11 -24.39
CA LEU A 259 -2.72 16.13 -23.08
C LEU A 259 -4.09 15.43 -23.11
N PRO A 260 -4.54 14.82 -21.99
CA PRO A 260 -5.88 14.23 -21.95
C PRO A 260 -6.99 15.23 -22.24
N SER A 261 -8.14 14.72 -22.69
CA SER A 261 -9.32 15.54 -22.92
C SER A 261 -9.78 16.25 -21.65
N ALA A 262 -10.37 17.44 -21.81
CA ALA A 262 -10.96 18.17 -20.69
C ALA A 262 -12.02 17.36 -19.94
N GLU A 263 -12.74 16.49 -20.65
CA GLU A 263 -13.72 15.57 -20.07
C GLU A 263 -13.05 14.55 -19.13
N TRP A 264 -11.98 13.89 -19.57
CA TRP A 264 -11.25 12.95 -18.72
C TRP A 264 -10.63 13.65 -17.50
N LEU A 265 -10.05 14.84 -17.71
CA LEU A 265 -9.52 15.65 -16.61
C LEU A 265 -10.59 16.05 -15.59
N THR A 266 -11.84 16.24 -16.04
CA THR A 266 -12.98 16.54 -15.16
C THR A 266 -13.40 15.34 -14.34
N VAL A 267 -13.32 14.13 -14.91
CA VAL A 267 -13.61 12.88 -14.20
C VAL A 267 -12.66 12.64 -13.03
N VAL A 268 -11.39 13.03 -13.18
CA VAL A 268 -10.34 12.78 -12.18
C VAL A 268 -10.09 13.94 -11.23
N ARG A 269 -10.96 14.97 -11.21
CA ARG A 269 -10.82 16.07 -10.26
C ARG A 269 -11.11 15.61 -8.84
N SER A 270 -10.57 16.34 -7.87
CA SER A 270 -11.05 16.18 -6.51
C SER A 270 -12.46 16.77 -6.36
N HIS A 271 -13.42 15.94 -5.96
CA HIS A 271 -14.75 16.40 -5.56
C HIS A 271 -14.66 16.74 -4.07
N ALA A 272 -14.69 18.03 -3.76
CA ALA A 272 -14.73 18.56 -2.39
C ALA A 272 -16.07 18.28 -1.72
#